data_AF-A0AAW7KKI5-F1
#
_entry.id   AF-A0AAW7KKI5-F1
#
_cell.length_a   1.000
_cell.length_b   1.000
_cell.length_c   1.000
_cell.angle_alpha   90.00
_cell.angle_beta   90.00
_cell.angle_gamma   90.00
#
_symmetry.space_group_name_H-M   'P 1'
#
loop_
_entity.id
_entity.type
_entity.pdbx_description
1 polymer ?
#
loop_
_entity_poly.entity_id
_entity_poly.type
_entity_poly.pdbx_seq_one_letter_code
_entity_poly.pdbx_strand_id
1 'polypeptide(L)' 'MKIKQQFYTLEEVADAMRISKQTLYNKLCDNRKGKSEHLLPPYIKQGGKTLFPISEFHNWIKEQPLIKSESVMHQ' A
#
# COMPACT_ATOMS: atom_id res chain seq x y z
N MET A 1 -2.53 -27.20 -5.31
CA MET A 1 -2.15 -25.89 -5.88
C MET A 1 -2.40 -24.82 -4.82
N LYS A 2 -1.37 -24.10 -4.35
CA LYS A 2 -1.59 -22.91 -3.51
C LYS A 2 -2.00 -21.79 -4.45
N ILE A 3 -3.24 -21.30 -4.36
CA ILE A 3 -3.67 -20.09 -5.06
C ILE A 3 -2.80 -18.97 -4.49
N LYS A 4 -1.91 -18.40 -5.32
CA LYS A 4 -1.13 -17.23 -4.90
C LYS A 4 -2.12 -16.10 -4.69
N GLN A 5 -2.16 -15.57 -3.47
CA GLN A 5 -2.91 -14.37 -3.16
C GLN A 5 -2.46 -13.26 -4.11
N GLN A 6 -3.40 -12.60 -4.78
CA GLN A 6 -3.10 -11.56 -5.78
C GLN A 6 -3.26 -10.14 -5.22
N PHE A 7 -3.95 -10.01 -4.09
CA PHE A 7 -4.26 -8.73 -3.46
C PHE A 7 -4.00 -8.79 -1.96
N TYR A 8 -3.39 -7.74 -1.43
CA TYR A 8 -3.44 -7.45 -0.01
C TYR A 8 -4.77 -6.79 0.36
N THR A 9 -5.21 -7.08 1.56
CA THR A 9 -6.30 -6.39 2.26
C THR A 9 -5.79 -5.08 2.86
N LEU A 10 -6.72 -4.22 3.26
CA LEU A 10 -6.42 -2.98 3.99
C LEU A 10 -5.59 -3.21 5.25
N GLU A 11 -5.78 -4.35 5.92
CA GLU A 11 -5.08 -4.69 7.16
C GLU A 11 -3.63 -5.07 6.90
N GLU A 12 -3.39 -5.97 5.93
CA GLU A 12 -2.04 -6.37 5.53
C GLU A 12 -1.21 -5.18 5.02
N VAL A 13 -1.82 -4.25 4.29
CA VAL A 13 -1.14 -3.02 3.85
C VAL A 13 -0.86 -2.08 5.01
N ALA A 14 -1.80 -1.92 5.94
CA ALA A 14 -1.59 -1.09 7.12
C ALA A 14 -0.42 -1.62 7.98
N ASP A 15 -0.36 -2.94 8.17
CA ASP A 15 0.74 -3.62 8.85
C ASP A 15 2.07 -3.43 8.12
N ALA A 16 2.10 -3.62 6.80
CA ALA A 16 3.30 -3.42 5.98
C ALA A 16 3.80 -1.96 6.02
N MET A 17 2.88 -1.00 6.07
CA MET A 17 3.18 0.43 6.22
C MET A 17 3.45 0.86 7.67
N ARG A 18 3.33 -0.06 8.65
CA ARG A 18 3.45 0.19 10.09
C ARG A 18 2.54 1.33 10.59
N ILE A 19 1.32 1.38 10.08
CA ILE A 19 0.29 2.34 10.51
C ILE A 19 -0.99 1.62 10.91
N SER A 20 -1.87 2.29 11.65
CA SER A 20 -3.17 1.71 11.95
C SER A 20 -4.05 1.61 10.70
N LYS A 21 -4.90 0.58 10.64
CA LYS A 21 -5.94 0.41 9.61
C LYS A 21 -6.84 1.65 9.50
N GLN A 22 -7.19 2.27 10.63
CA GLN A 22 -7.96 3.51 10.69
C GLN A 22 -7.23 4.66 9.99
N THR A 23 -5.93 4.82 10.25
CA THR A 23 -5.09 5.84 9.62
C THR A 23 -5.04 5.65 8.10
N LEU A 24 -4.83 4.42 7.63
CA LEU A 24 -4.83 4.12 6.20
C LEU A 24 -6.20 4.44 5.55
N TYR A 25 -7.29 4.05 6.22
CA TYR A 25 -8.64 4.36 5.75
C TYR A 25 -8.91 5.87 5.65
N ASN A 26 -8.52 6.63 6.67
CA ASN A 26 -8.69 8.08 6.68
C ASN A 26 -7.94 8.74 5.52
N LYS A 27 -6.67 8.36 5.28
CA LYS A 27 -5.89 8.85 4.14
C LYS A 27 -6.56 8.53 2.80
N LEU A 28 -7.08 7.32 2.62
CA LEU A 28 -7.84 6.94 1.41
C LEU A 28 -9.09 7.81 1.23
N CYS A 29 -9.80 8.08 2.32
CA CYS A 29 -10.98 8.94 2.31
C CYS A 29 -10.64 10.40 1.99
N ASP A 30 -9.54 10.93 2.51
CA ASP A 30 -9.13 12.32 2.29
C ASP A 30 -8.66 12.55 0.84
N ASN A 31 -7.88 11.62 0.28
CA ASN A 31 -7.51 11.66 -1.15
C ASN A 31 -8.75 11.59 -2.05
N ARG A 32 -9.72 10.70 -1.74
CA ARG A 32 -10.97 10.60 -2.52
C ARG A 32 -11.78 11.90 -2.51
N LYS A 33 -11.73 12.64 -1.40
CA LYS A 33 -12.42 13.93 -1.24
C LYS A 33 -11.62 15.11 -1.81
N GLY A 34 -10.43 14.86 -2.39
CA GLY A 34 -9.53 15.90 -2.88
C GLY A 34 -9.00 16.82 -1.77
N LYS A 35 -9.06 16.38 -0.50
CA LYS A 35 -8.65 17.19 0.66
C LYS A 35 -7.14 17.22 0.86
N SER A 36 -6.48 16.14 0.46
CA SER A 36 -5.06 15.91 0.66
C SER A 36 -4.51 15.05 -0.48
N GLU A 37 -3.23 15.20 -0.76
CA GLU A 37 -2.47 14.31 -1.65
C GLU A 37 -1.56 13.40 -0.80
N HIS A 38 -2.17 12.48 -0.05
CA HIS A 38 -1.40 11.49 0.68
C HIS A 38 -0.78 10.49 -0.31
N LEU A 39 0.51 10.20 -0.12
CA LEU A 39 1.17 9.07 -0.76
C LEU A 39 0.50 7.78 -0.29
N LEU A 40 -0.20 7.12 -1.22
CA LEU A 40 -0.92 5.88 -0.98
C LEU A 40 -0.54 4.86 -2.07
N PRO A 41 -0.45 3.57 -1.71
CA PRO A 41 -0.18 2.54 -2.70
C PRO A 41 -1.34 2.38 -3.68
N PRO A 42 -1.09 1.82 -4.89
CA PRO A 42 -2.14 1.49 -5.84
C PRO A 42 -3.19 0.57 -5.20
N TYR A 43 -4.46 0.93 -5.39
CA TYR A 43 -5.59 0.18 -4.83
C TYR A 43 -6.79 0.21 -5.77
N ILE A 44 -7.61 -0.84 -5.66
CA ILE A 44 -8.86 -0.99 -6.39
C ILE A 44 -9.99 -1.15 -5.38
N LYS A 45 -11.14 -0.52 -5.67
CA LYS A 45 -12.37 -0.74 -4.93
C LYS A 45 -13.28 -1.69 -5.71
N GLN A 46 -13.52 -2.87 -5.16
CA GLN A 46 -14.38 -3.88 -5.78
C GLN A 46 -15.36 -4.43 -4.73
N GLY A 47 -16.66 -4.32 -5.00
CA GLY A 47 -17.72 -4.85 -4.11
C GLY A 47 -17.66 -4.30 -2.68
N GLY A 48 -17.31 -3.01 -2.51
CA GLY A 48 -17.17 -2.38 -1.19
C GLY A 48 -15.86 -2.71 -0.44
N LYS A 49 -15.00 -3.57 -1.00
CA LYS A 49 -13.68 -3.89 -0.44
C LYS A 49 -12.61 -3.03 -1.11
N THR A 50 -11.61 -2.64 -0.33
CA THR A 50 -10.39 -2.02 -0.84
C THR A 50 -9.32 -3.11 -0.92
N LEU A 51 -8.83 -3.36 -2.13
CA LEU A 51 -7.84 -4.38 -2.45
C LEU A 51 -6.60 -3.72 -3.04
N PHE A 52 -5.43 -4.22 -2.68
CA PHE A 52 -4.15 -3.67 -3.10
C PHE A 52 -3.40 -4.74 -3.92
N PRO A 53 -3.19 -4.56 -5.23
CA PRO A 53 -2.47 -5.54 -6.03
C PRO A 53 -1.06 -5.74 -5.48
N ILE A 54 -0.67 -6.98 -5.15
CA ILE A 54 0.59 -7.25 -4.45
C ILE A 54 1.80 -6.76 -5.24
N SER A 55 1.82 -7.02 -6.54
CA SER A 55 2.93 -6.62 -7.42
C SER A 55 3.10 -5.10 -7.47
N GLU A 56 2.00 -4.36 -7.58
CA GLU A 56 2.02 -2.90 -7.64
C GLU A 56 2.38 -2.29 -6.29
N PHE A 57 1.87 -2.86 -5.20
CA PHE A 57 2.21 -2.45 -3.85
C PHE A 57 3.72 -2.56 -3.57
N HIS A 58 4.33 -3.70 -3.93
CA HIS A 58 5.78 -3.90 -3.75
C HIS A 58 6.61 -2.96 -4.61
N ASN A 59 6.21 -2.70 -5.85
CA ASN A 59 6.90 -1.73 -6.71
C ASN A 59 6.78 -0.32 -6.12
N TRP A 60 5.59 0.08 -5.68
CA TRP A 60 5.35 1.37 -5.06
C TRP A 60 6.20 1.57 -3.80
N ILE A 61 6.34 0.54 -2.95
CA ILE A 61 7.22 0.55 -1.77
C ILE A 61 8.68 0.83 -2.17
N LYS A 62 9.20 0.14 -3.20
CA LYS A 62 10.59 0.33 -3.67
C LYS A 62 10.85 1.73 -4.21
N GLU A 63 9.81 2.37 -4.74
CA GLU A 63 9.88 3.73 -5.27
C GLU A 63 9.76 4.80 -4.17
N GLN A 64 9.30 4.44 -2.96
CA GLN A 64 9.21 5.40 -1.87
C GLN A 64 10.61 5.87 -1.45
N PRO A 65 10.86 7.20 -1.38
CA PRO A 65 12.18 7.76 -1.09
C PRO A 65 12.73 7.37 0.30
N LEU A 66 11.90 6.83 1.19
CA LEU A 66 12.25 6.44 2.55
C LEU A 66 12.77 5.00 2.69
N ILE A 67 12.79 4.18 1.63
CA ILE A 67 13.22 2.76 1.68
C ILE A 67 14.51 2.53 0.86
N LYS A 68 15.14 3.60 0.36
CA LYS A 68 16.44 3.54 -0.33
C LYS A 68 17.66 3.60 0.60
N SER A 69 17.48 3.47 1.91
CA SER A 69 18.58 3.33 2.86
C SER A 69 18.68 1.89 3.35
N GLU A 70 19.23 1.00 2.52
CA GLU A 70 19.95 -0.24 2.87
C GLU A 70 19.94 -1.22 1.69
N SER A 71 20.68 -0.88 0.63
CA SER A 71 21.33 -1.85 -0.26
C SER A 71 22.35 -1.11 -1.12
N VAL A 72 23.33 -0.51 -0.45
CA VAL A 72 24.63 -0.23 -1.08
C VAL A 72 25.67 -1.00 -0.28
N MET A 73 25.67 -2.33 -0.42
CA MET A 73 26.86 -3.13 -0.19
C MET A 73 26.87 -4.32 -1.16
N HIS A 74 28.02 -4.47 -1.83
CA HIS A 74 28.44 -5.52 -2.76
C HIS A 74 27.92 -5.31 -4.19
N GLN A 75 28.74 -5.05 -5.21
CA GLN A 75 30.16 -5.40 -5.45
C GLN A 75 30.92 -4.27 -6.16
#